data_AF-A0ABD1HBC3-F1
#
_entry.id   AF-A0ABD1HBC3-F1
#
_cell.length_a   1.000
_cell.length_b   1.000
_cell.length_c   1.000
_cell.angle_alpha   90.00
_cell.angle_beta   90.00
_cell.angle_gamma   90.00
#
_symmetry.space_group_name_H-M   'P 1'
#
loop_
_entity.id
_entity.type
_entity.pdbx_description
1 polymer ?
#
loop_
_entity_poly.entity_id
_entity_poly.type
_entity_poly.pdbx_seq_one_letter_code
_entity_poly.pdbx_strand_id
1 'polypeptide(L)'
;MASSDLERKAKEAFIDDHFELAVDLYTEAIALSPTAAELFADRAQANIKLRSFTGVYWLGPAVVNKAVADANKAIELDHSMSKAYLRKGQGRRTPTQMTHRKSRE
;
A
#
# COMPACT_ATOMS: atom_id res chain seq x y z
N MET A 1 -3.99 -0.29 22.72
CA MET A 1 -3.87 -1.46 21.82
C MET A 1 -2.42 -1.57 21.40
N ALA A 2 -1.86 -2.76 21.31
CA ALA A 2 -0.49 -2.92 20.80
C ALA A 2 -0.45 -2.66 19.29
N SER A 3 0.72 -2.29 18.75
CA SER A 3 0.91 -2.13 17.29
C SER A 3 0.53 -3.42 16.54
N SER A 4 0.87 -4.58 17.12
CA SER A 4 0.51 -5.91 16.60
C SER A 4 -1.01 -6.17 16.56
N ASP A 5 -1.78 -5.62 17.51
CA ASP A 5 -3.24 -5.75 17.50
C ASP A 5 -3.86 -4.93 16.36
N LEU A 6 -3.32 -3.72 16.13
CA LEU A 6 -3.75 -2.85 15.04
C LEU A 6 -3.36 -3.41 13.68
N GLU A 7 -2.16 -3.98 13.56
CA GLU A 7 -1.71 -4.68 12.36
C GLU A 7 -2.63 -5.85 12.01
N ARG A 8 -3.00 -6.68 13.00
CA ARG A 8 -3.94 -7.79 12.77
C ARG A 8 -5.29 -7.28 12.27
N LYS A 9 -5.85 -6.25 12.91
CA LYS A 9 -7.11 -5.64 12.48
C LYS A 9 -7.00 -5.03 11.09
N ALA A 10 -5.87 -4.41 10.76
CA ALA A 10 -5.62 -3.85 9.43
C ALA A 10 -5.58 -4.95 8.35
N LYS A 11 -4.98 -6.10 8.67
CA LYS A 11 -4.97 -7.27 7.79
C LYS A 11 -6.37 -7.86 7.61
N GLU A 12 -7.16 -7.95 8.68
CA GLU A 12 -8.57 -8.37 8.61
C GLU A 12 -9.38 -7.42 7.71
N ALA A 13 -9.30 -6.11 7.96
CA ALA A 13 -9.95 -5.09 7.13
C ALA A 13 -9.49 -5.15 5.66
N PHE A 14 -8.21 -5.45 5.41
CA PHE A 14 -7.68 -5.62 4.06
C PHE A 14 -8.26 -6.85 3.34
N ILE A 15 -8.47 -7.96 4.06
CA ILE A 15 -9.08 -9.19 3.51
C ILE A 15 -10.56 -8.94 3.19
N ASP A 16 -11.25 -8.14 4.00
CA ASP A 16 -12.65 -7.77 3.80
C ASP A 16 -12.84 -6.64 2.75
N ASP A 17 -11.79 -6.32 1.97
CA ASP A 17 -11.76 -5.23 0.97
C ASP A 17 -12.05 -3.81 1.55
N HIS A 18 -12.03 -3.65 2.88
CA HIS A 18 -12.14 -2.35 3.56
C HIS A 18 -10.80 -1.61 3.55
N PHE A 19 -10.32 -1.24 2.36
CA PHE A 19 -8.98 -0.69 2.18
C PHE A 19 -8.75 0.67 2.85
N GLU A 20 -9.77 1.53 2.95
CA GLU A 20 -9.66 2.81 3.66
C GLU A 20 -9.38 2.58 5.15
N LEU A 21 -10.20 1.72 5.78
CA LEU A 21 -10.01 1.32 7.17
C LEU A 21 -8.66 0.65 7.40
N ALA A 22 -8.22 -0.21 6.47
CA ALA A 22 -6.90 -0.82 6.56
C ALA A 22 -5.78 0.24 6.55
N VAL A 23 -5.86 1.27 5.70
CA VAL A 23 -4.87 2.36 5.66
C VAL A 23 -4.84 3.14 6.97
N ASP A 24 -5.99 3.42 7.57
CA ASP A 24 -6.09 4.14 8.84
C ASP A 24 -5.49 3.30 9.99
N LEU A 25 -5.87 2.03 10.09
CA LEU A 25 -5.34 1.11 11.10
C LEU A 25 -3.82 0.91 10.95
N TYR A 26 -3.29 0.79 9.73
CA TYR A 26 -1.84 0.76 9.52
C TYR A 26 -1.17 2.07 9.90
N THR A 27 -1.82 3.21 9.71
CA THR A 27 -1.27 4.52 10.10
C THR A 27 -1.16 4.63 11.62
N GLU A 28 -2.17 4.15 12.36
CA GLU A 28 -2.10 4.06 13.82
C GLU A 28 -1.01 3.06 14.26
N ALA A 29 -0.91 1.90 13.61
CA ALA A 29 0.12 0.90 13.92
C ALA A 29 1.54 1.45 13.71
N ILE A 30 1.76 2.20 12.62
CA ILE A 30 3.02 2.89 12.31
C ILE A 30 3.33 3.96 13.35
N ALA A 31 2.34 4.70 13.84
CA ALA A 31 2.55 5.70 14.88
C ALA A 31 3.07 5.06 16.18
N LEU A 32 2.67 3.82 16.47
CA LEU A 32 3.18 3.04 17.60
C LEU A 32 4.50 2.32 17.31
N SER A 33 4.80 2.02 16.04
CA SER A 33 6.00 1.28 15.64
C SER A 33 6.57 1.82 14.32
N PRO A 34 7.22 3.00 14.35
CA PRO A 34 7.67 3.71 13.16
C PRO A 34 8.90 3.06 12.48
N THR A 35 9.46 2.01 13.09
CA THR A 35 10.60 1.24 12.57
C THR A 35 10.18 -0.07 11.92
N ALA A 36 8.89 -0.42 11.94
CA ALA A 36 8.40 -1.66 11.36
C ALA A 36 8.23 -1.53 9.84
N ALA A 37 9.21 -2.03 9.08
CA ALA A 37 9.20 -2.00 7.62
C ALA A 37 7.94 -2.66 7.00
N GLU A 38 7.45 -3.74 7.61
CA GLU A 38 6.25 -4.46 7.15
C GLU A 38 5.00 -3.59 7.15
N LEU A 39 4.81 -2.76 8.19
CA LEU A 39 3.63 -1.89 8.28
C LEU A 39 3.59 -0.87 7.14
N PHE A 40 4.74 -0.31 6.75
CA PHE A 40 4.82 0.57 5.59
C PHE A 40 4.55 -0.18 4.28
N ALA A 41 5.10 -1.39 4.13
CA ALA A 41 4.88 -2.21 2.94
C ALA A 41 3.40 -2.62 2.77
N ASP A 42 2.73 -2.94 3.88
CA ASP A 42 1.32 -3.34 3.89
C ASP A 42 0.40 -2.12 3.70
N ARG A 43 0.71 -0.96 4.29
CA ARG A 43 0.01 0.30 4.01
C ARG A 43 0.15 0.72 2.55
N ALA A 44 1.34 0.56 1.96
CA ALA A 44 1.54 0.80 0.52
C ALA A 44 0.62 -0.09 -0.32
N GLN A 45 0.45 -1.35 0.08
CA GLN A 45 -0.43 -2.28 -0.62
C GLN A 45 -1.92 -1.92 -0.48
N ALA A 46 -2.36 -1.54 0.71
CA ALA A 46 -3.72 -1.06 0.95
C ALA A 46 -4.04 0.16 0.07
N ASN A 47 -3.13 1.14 -0.02
CA ASN A 47 -3.27 2.29 -0.92
C ASN A 47 -3.34 1.90 -2.41
N ILE A 48 -2.54 0.92 -2.85
CA ILE A 48 -2.59 0.41 -4.24
C ILE A 48 -3.95 -0.24 -4.53
N LYS A 49 -4.47 -1.02 -3.59
CA LYS A 49 -5.77 -1.69 -3.72
C LYS A 49 -6.93 -0.70 -3.66
N LEU A 50 -6.89 0.29 -2.77
CA LEU A 50 -7.86 1.37 -2.70
C LEU A 50 -7.97 2.12 -4.04
N ARG A 51 -6.83 2.43 -4.67
CA ARG A 51 -6.80 3.00 -6.03
C ARG A 51 -7.46 2.10 -7.07
N SER A 52 -7.20 0.79 -6.99
CA SER A 52 -7.79 -0.19 -7.93
C SER A 52 -9.29 -0.36 -7.73
N PHE A 53 -9.77 -0.30 -6.49
CA PHE A 53 -11.18 -0.54 -6.13
C PHE A 53 -12.05 0.66 -6.48
N THR A 54 -11.59 1.85 -6.11
CA THR A 54 -12.33 3.08 -6.42
C THR A 54 -12.44 3.31 -7.93
N GLY A 55 -11.56 2.74 -8.75
CA GLY A 55 -11.62 2.85 -10.23
C GLY A 55 -11.45 4.29 -10.74
N VAL A 56 -11.38 5.27 -9.84
CA VAL A 56 -11.38 6.67 -10.18
C VAL A 56 -9.94 7.15 -10.29
N TYR A 57 -9.63 7.66 -11.48
CA TYR A 57 -8.51 8.53 -11.78
C TYR A 57 -8.42 9.78 -10.84
N TRP A 58 -9.40 9.98 -9.95
CA TRP A 58 -9.57 11.18 -9.13
C TRP A 58 -8.96 11.12 -7.72
N LEU A 59 -8.59 9.94 -7.20
CA LEU A 59 -7.67 9.89 -6.05
C LEU A 59 -6.27 10.42 -6.41
N GLY A 60 -6.02 10.67 -7.71
CA GLY A 60 -4.96 11.52 -8.21
C GLY A 60 -3.55 11.01 -7.89
N PRO A 61 -2.52 11.80 -8.24
CA PRO A 61 -1.12 11.46 -7.91
C PRO A 61 -0.86 11.33 -6.41
N ALA A 62 -1.75 11.83 -5.54
CA ALA A 62 -1.56 11.83 -4.10
C ALA A 62 -1.50 10.42 -3.48
N VAL A 63 -2.44 9.53 -3.81
CA VAL A 63 -2.45 8.15 -3.26
C VAL A 63 -1.29 7.32 -3.84
N VAL A 64 -0.94 7.57 -5.10
CA VAL A 64 0.25 6.97 -5.74
C VAL A 64 1.53 7.40 -5.02
N ASN A 65 1.66 8.69 -4.73
CA ASN A 65 2.80 9.23 -4.01
C ASN A 65 2.89 8.65 -2.59
N LYS A 66 1.77 8.49 -1.89
CA LYS A 66 1.73 7.84 -0.57
C LYS A 66 2.21 6.39 -0.63
N ALA A 67 1.71 5.59 -1.56
CA ALA A 67 2.15 4.19 -1.71
C ALA A 67 3.64 4.07 -2.07
N VAL A 68 4.16 4.98 -2.91
CA VAL A 68 5.59 5.00 -3.28
C VAL A 68 6.46 5.48 -2.12
N ALA A 69 6.02 6.48 -1.35
CA ALA A 69 6.72 6.96 -0.17
C ALA A 69 6.80 5.87 0.90
N ASP A 70 5.71 5.16 1.16
CA ASP A 70 5.67 4.03 2.09
C ASP A 70 6.58 2.89 1.63
N ALA A 71 6.57 2.56 0.34
CA ALA A 71 7.47 1.55 -0.21
C ALA A 71 8.95 1.97 -0.10
N ASN A 72 9.28 3.25 -0.30
CA ASN A 72 10.63 3.75 -0.07
C ASN A 72 11.01 3.65 1.42
N LYS A 73 10.08 3.98 2.33
CA LYS A 73 10.35 3.89 3.76
C LYS A 73 10.59 2.46 4.23
N ALA A 74 9.80 1.52 3.71
CA ALA A 74 10.02 0.10 3.94
C ALA A 74 11.40 -0.35 3.42
N ILE A 75 11.83 0.12 2.24
CA ILE A 75 13.17 -0.16 1.71
C ILE A 75 14.27 0.43 2.60
N GLU A 76 14.13 1.67 3.05
CA GLU A 76 15.11 2.30 3.96
C GLU A 76 15.28 1.53 5.28
N LEU A 77 14.19 0.95 5.79
CA LEU A 77 14.19 0.17 7.02
C LEU A 77 14.68 -1.27 6.81
N ASP A 78 14.27 -1.89 5.70
CA ASP A 78 14.69 -3.23 5.29
C ASP A 78 15.00 -3.28 3.79
N HIS A 79 16.29 -3.16 3.48
CA HIS A 79 16.80 -3.23 2.12
C HIS A 79 16.59 -4.60 1.44
N SER A 80 16.32 -5.67 2.21
CA SER A 80 16.10 -7.01 1.68
C SER A 80 14.63 -7.27 1.30
N MET A 81 13.72 -6.35 1.65
CA MET A 81 12.28 -6.53 1.49
C MET A 81 11.84 -6.44 0.01
N SER A 82 11.89 -7.59 -0.68
CA SER A 82 11.51 -7.72 -2.09
C SER A 82 10.09 -7.23 -2.39
N LYS A 83 9.16 -7.40 -1.44
CA LYS A 83 7.78 -6.91 -1.54
C LYS A 83 7.73 -5.38 -1.67
N ALA A 84 8.58 -4.64 -0.97
CA ALA A 84 8.60 -3.18 -0.99
C ALA A 84 8.99 -2.64 -2.38
N TYR A 85 10.00 -3.23 -3.03
CA TYR A 85 10.35 -2.92 -4.42
C TYR A 85 9.19 -3.21 -5.40
N LEU A 86 8.48 -4.32 -5.20
CA LEU A 86 7.29 -4.68 -5.98
C LEU A 86 6.16 -3.65 -5.80
N ARG A 87 5.91 -3.18 -4.58
CA ARG A 87 4.89 -2.14 -4.30
C ARG A 87 5.27 -0.80 -4.89
N LYS A 88 6.54 -0.40 -4.81
CA LYS A 88 7.06 0.81 -5.47
C LYS A 88 6.78 0.82 -6.97
N GLY A 89 7.02 -0.32 -7.65
CA GLY A 89 6.71 -0.49 -9.07
C GLY A 89 5.21 -0.40 -9.36
N GLN A 90 4.36 -1.02 -8.55
CA GLN A 90 2.89 -1.00 -8.71
C GLN A 90 2.27 0.37 -8.42
N GLY A 91 2.83 1.14 -7.48
CA GLY A 91 2.47 2.53 -7.25
C GLY A 91 2.67 3.38 -8.51
N ARG A 92 3.81 3.20 -9.19
CA ARG A 92 4.18 3.96 -10.40
C ARG A 92 3.47 3.53 -11.69
N ARG A 93 2.84 2.35 -11.72
CA ARG A 93 2.08 1.90 -12.90
C ARG A 93 0.86 2.79 -13.10
N THR A 94 0.97 3.73 -14.02
CA THR A 94 -0.16 4.50 -14.53
C THR A 94 -1.10 3.58 -15.32
N PRO A 95 -2.43 3.80 -15.26
CA PRO A 95 -3.42 2.96 -15.96
C PRO A 95 -3.17 2.85 -17.48
N THR A 96 -2.48 3.82 -18.07
CA THR A 96 -2.08 3.85 -19.50
C THR A 96 -1.27 2.62 -19.93
N GLN A 97 -0.56 1.94 -19.01
CA GLN A 97 0.19 0.74 -19.36
C GLN A 97 -0.61 -0.58 -19.22
N MET A 98 -1.82 -0.56 -18.64
CA MET A 98 -2.66 -1.78 -18.54
C MET A 98 -3.56 -1.98 -19.77
N THR A 99 -3.93 -0.93 -20.48
CA THR A 99 -4.75 -1.03 -21.69
C THR A 99 -4.02 -1.71 -22.85
N HIS A 100 -2.68 -1.64 -22.90
CA HIS A 100 -1.90 -2.31 -23.94
C HIS A 100 -1.63 -3.80 -23.70
N ARG A 101 -1.87 -4.34 -22.49
CA ARG A 101 -1.61 -5.76 -22.20
C ARG A 101 -2.78 -6.68 -22.55
N LYS A 102 -3.99 -6.14 -22.72
CA LYS A 102 -5.18 -6.90 -23.18
C LYS A 102 -5.38 -6.87 -24.70
N SER A 103 -4.43 -6.35 -25.48
CA SER A 103 -4.53 -6.23 -26.95
C SER A 103 -3.48 -7.07 -27.69
N ARG A 104 -2.88 -8.07 -27.03
CA ARG A 104 -1.86 -8.97 -27.61
C ARG A 104 -2.22 -10.46 -27.42
N GLU A 105 -3.50 -10.76 -27.49
CA GLU A 105 -4.01 -12.12 -27.71
C GLU A 105 -4.81 -12.12 -29.02
#